data_AF-A0A661YS27-F1
#
_entry.id   AF-A0A661YS27-F1
#
_cell.length_a   1.000
_cell.length_b   1.000
_cell.length_c   1.000
_cell.angle_alpha   90.00
_cell.angle_beta   90.00
_cell.angle_gamma   90.00
#
_symmetry.space_group_name_H-M   'P 1'
#
loop_
_entity.id
_entity.type
_entity.pdbx_description
1 polymer ?
#
loop_
_entity_poly.entity_id
_entity_poly.type
_entity_poly.pdbx_seq_one_letter_code
_entity_poly.pdbx_strand_id
1 'polypeptide(L)'
;MSACVTSNNKSKKEVSPLVSTEYLFDLSLHTKLFLQELDKEIASKKDGNFIPSEEFIEKYNIQKIEGDYSISGFIKVDGNFREADLVSLNIKMGSKAGEIMTIIIPLEKMAKFLELKGIKYFEINKKASIKTK
;
A
#
# COMPACT_ATOMS: atom_id res chain seq x y z
N MET A 1 37.51 -36.24 -17.29
CA MET A 1 36.43 -36.41 -16.30
C MET A 1 35.79 -35.05 -16.08
N SER A 2 34.47 -35.02 -16.28
CA SER A 2 33.61 -33.84 -16.26
C SER A 2 33.38 -33.34 -14.84
N ALA A 3 33.30 -32.02 -14.64
CA ALA A 3 32.42 -31.40 -13.64
C ALA A 3 32.33 -29.88 -13.88
N CYS A 4 31.31 -29.47 -14.65
CA CYS A 4 30.75 -28.12 -14.57
C CYS A 4 30.05 -27.98 -13.21
N VAL A 5 30.40 -26.95 -12.43
CA VAL A 5 29.62 -26.53 -11.27
C VAL A 5 28.85 -25.28 -11.67
N THR A 6 27.57 -25.48 -11.99
CA THR A 6 26.62 -24.40 -12.26
C THR A 6 26.02 -23.93 -10.94
N SER A 7 26.50 -22.82 -10.39
CA SER A 7 25.84 -22.15 -9.26
C SER A 7 24.61 -21.40 -9.74
N ASN A 8 23.44 -22.03 -9.65
CA ASN A 8 22.15 -21.36 -9.78
C ASN A 8 21.83 -20.61 -8.49
N ASN A 9 22.15 -19.31 -8.44
CA ASN A 9 21.73 -18.44 -7.36
C ASN A 9 20.33 -17.85 -7.66
N LYS A 10 19.26 -18.58 -7.33
CA LYS A 10 17.89 -18.04 -7.33
C LYS A 10 17.67 -17.25 -6.05
N SER A 11 17.88 -15.94 -6.13
CA SER A 11 17.43 -14.98 -5.12
C SER A 11 15.89 -14.97 -5.09
N LYS A 12 15.30 -15.73 -4.16
CA LYS A 12 13.90 -15.55 -3.76
C LYS A 12 13.85 -14.26 -2.93
N LYS A 13 13.22 -13.21 -3.47
CA LYS A 13 12.79 -12.06 -2.68
C LYS A 13 11.71 -12.54 -1.70
N GLU A 14 12.08 -12.72 -0.44
CA GLU A 14 11.13 -12.88 0.66
C GLU A 14 10.35 -11.57 0.80
N VAL A 15 9.06 -11.61 0.46
CA VAL A 15 8.15 -10.49 0.72
C VAL A 15 7.59 -10.70 2.11
N SER A 16 8.05 -9.91 3.08
CA SER A 16 7.53 -9.94 4.44
C SER A 16 6.06 -9.49 4.48
N PRO A 17 5.17 -10.14 5.25
CA PRO A 17 3.75 -9.78 5.28
C PRO A 17 3.52 -8.37 5.85
N LEU A 18 2.73 -7.54 5.16
CA LEU A 18 2.28 -6.21 5.60
C LEU A 18 1.54 -6.26 6.95
N VAL A 19 0.85 -7.37 7.24
CA VAL A 19 0.09 -7.56 8.48
C VAL A 19 1.00 -7.86 9.68
N SER A 20 2.22 -8.36 9.45
CA SER A 20 3.20 -8.66 10.51
C SER A 20 4.16 -7.51 10.81
N THR A 21 4.10 -6.41 10.04
CA THR A 21 4.86 -5.18 10.34
C THR A 21 4.22 -4.45 11.50
N GLU A 22 5.00 -4.09 12.52
CA GLU A 22 4.57 -3.10 13.52
C GLU A 22 4.44 -1.74 12.81
N TYR A 23 3.20 -1.35 12.48
CA TYR A 23 2.94 0.00 11.95
C TYR A 23 3.06 1.02 13.09
N LEU A 24 3.62 2.19 12.77
CA LEU A 24 3.88 3.24 13.77
C LEU A 24 2.63 4.06 14.15
N PHE A 25 1.46 3.73 13.59
CA PHE A 25 0.25 4.52 13.70
C PHE A 25 -1.03 3.69 13.63
N ASP A 26 -2.14 4.29 14.07
CA ASP A 26 -3.43 3.64 14.10
C ASP A 26 -4.03 3.47 12.71
N LEU A 27 -4.71 2.33 12.51
CA LEU A 27 -5.36 1.98 11.25
C LEU A 27 -6.85 1.74 11.48
N SER A 28 -7.68 2.19 10.55
CA SER A 28 -9.10 1.82 10.53
C SER A 28 -9.27 0.31 10.35
N LEU A 29 -10.37 -0.26 10.87
CA LEU A 29 -10.67 -1.69 10.68
C LEU A 29 -10.70 -2.07 9.18
N HIS A 30 -11.29 -1.21 8.35
CA HIS A 30 -11.37 -1.43 6.91
C HIS A 30 -9.98 -1.46 6.26
N THR A 31 -9.07 -0.61 6.72
CA THR A 31 -7.68 -0.58 6.26
C THR A 31 -6.92 -1.84 6.68
N LYS A 32 -7.12 -2.33 7.90
CA LYS A 32 -6.50 -3.59 8.35
C LYS A 32 -6.94 -4.78 7.48
N LEU A 33 -8.23 -4.87 7.17
CA LEU A 33 -8.76 -5.92 6.27
C LEU A 33 -8.17 -5.79 4.86
N PHE A 34 -8.07 -4.57 4.34
CA PHE A 34 -7.39 -4.30 3.08
C PHE A 34 -5.95 -4.79 3.06
N LEU A 35 -5.15 -4.48 4.09
CA LEU A 35 -3.75 -4.92 4.16
C LEU A 35 -3.63 -6.46 4.19
N GLN A 36 -4.52 -7.14 4.90
CA GLN A 36 -4.58 -8.61 4.91
C GLN A 36 -4.89 -9.21 3.55
N GLU A 37 -5.75 -8.56 2.77
CA GLU A 37 -6.09 -9.02 1.42
C GLU A 37 -5.00 -8.63 0.41
N LEU A 38 -4.38 -7.47 0.57
CA LEU A 38 -3.23 -7.04 -0.24
C LEU A 38 -2.06 -8.02 -0.10
N ASP A 39 -1.78 -8.52 1.11
CA ASP A 39 -0.77 -9.56 1.32
C ASP A 39 -1.06 -10.84 0.54
N LYS A 40 -2.34 -11.25 0.49
CA LYS A 40 -2.76 -12.43 -0.29
C LYS A 40 -2.63 -12.18 -1.79
N GLU A 41 -3.00 -11.00 -2.26
CA GLU A 41 -2.82 -10.56 -3.65
C GLU A 41 -1.35 -10.54 -4.07
N ILE A 42 -0.44 -10.16 -3.16
CA ILE A 42 1.00 -10.17 -3.43
C ILE A 42 1.54 -11.60 -3.42
N ALA A 43 1.19 -12.41 -2.42
CA ALA A 43 1.69 -13.78 -2.26
C ALA A 43 1.22 -14.75 -3.36
N SER A 44 0.07 -14.49 -3.98
CA SER A 44 -0.48 -15.33 -5.05
C SER A 44 0.25 -15.17 -6.40
N LYS A 45 1.22 -14.25 -6.51
CA LYS A 45 1.91 -13.95 -7.78
C LYS A 45 3.22 -14.71 -7.95
N LYS A 46 3.49 -15.09 -9.20
CA LYS A 46 4.69 -15.85 -9.62
C LYS A 46 5.72 -15.02 -10.39
N ASP A 47 5.31 -13.91 -11.02
CA ASP A 47 6.17 -13.13 -11.92
C ASP A 47 6.12 -11.64 -11.57
N GLY A 48 7.25 -10.96 -11.74
CA GLY A 48 7.66 -9.73 -11.04
C GLY A 48 6.87 -8.42 -11.25
N ASN A 49 5.67 -8.45 -11.84
CA ASN A 49 4.80 -7.27 -11.98
C ASN A 49 3.50 -7.47 -11.18
N PHE A 50 3.22 -6.58 -10.23
CA PHE A 50 2.04 -6.67 -9.39
C PHE A 50 0.78 -6.13 -10.12
N ILE A 51 -0.08 -7.04 -10.59
CA ILE A 51 -1.41 -6.73 -11.16
C ILE A 51 -2.51 -7.30 -10.24
N PRO A 52 -3.21 -6.51 -9.41
CA PRO A 52 -4.24 -7.04 -8.51
C PRO A 52 -5.40 -7.70 -9.26
N SER A 53 -6.11 -8.60 -8.61
CA SER A 53 -7.33 -9.21 -9.15
C SER A 53 -8.44 -8.17 -9.39
N GLU A 54 -9.32 -8.45 -10.35
CA GLU A 54 -10.47 -7.56 -10.65
C GLU A 54 -11.40 -7.39 -9.43
N GLU A 55 -11.62 -8.47 -8.67
CA GLU A 55 -12.40 -8.44 -7.43
C GLU A 55 -11.78 -7.49 -6.40
N PHE A 56 -10.45 -7.57 -6.21
CA PHE A 56 -9.74 -6.68 -5.29
C PHE A 56 -9.78 -5.22 -5.74
N ILE A 57 -9.62 -4.99 -7.06
CA ILE A 57 -9.73 -3.66 -7.65
C ILE A 57 -11.11 -3.06 -7.38
N GLU A 58 -12.17 -3.80 -7.63
CA GLU A 58 -13.53 -3.31 -7.43
C GLU A 58 -13.85 -3.07 -5.95
N LYS A 59 -13.49 -4.03 -5.09
CA LYS A 59 -13.80 -4.00 -3.65
C LYS A 59 -13.20 -2.80 -2.94
N TYR A 60 -11.95 -2.45 -3.27
CA TYR A 60 -11.22 -1.35 -2.64
C TYR A 60 -11.12 -0.10 -3.51
N ASN A 61 -11.80 -0.08 -4.66
CA ASN A 61 -11.78 1.02 -5.62
C ASN A 61 -10.34 1.45 -5.99
N ILE A 62 -9.51 0.45 -6.31
CA ILE A 62 -8.12 0.65 -6.72
C ILE A 62 -8.11 1.37 -8.07
N GLN A 63 -7.29 2.41 -8.17
CA GLN A 63 -7.17 3.22 -9.37
C GLN A 63 -5.87 2.91 -10.08
N LYS A 64 -5.87 2.94 -11.42
CA LYS A 64 -4.64 2.89 -12.21
C LYS A 64 -4.24 4.31 -12.60
N ILE A 65 -3.15 4.80 -12.03
CA ILE A 65 -2.65 6.17 -12.23
C ILE A 65 -1.23 6.05 -12.76
N GLU A 66 -0.96 6.62 -13.94
CA GLU A 66 0.39 6.61 -14.56
C GLU A 66 1.00 5.20 -14.73
N GLY A 67 0.15 4.17 -14.80
CA GLY A 67 0.57 2.77 -14.92
C GLY A 67 0.54 1.99 -13.60
N ASP A 68 0.55 2.67 -12.46
CA ASP A 68 0.61 2.05 -11.13
C ASP A 68 -0.79 1.87 -10.54
N TYR A 69 -1.02 0.70 -9.93
CA TYR A 69 -2.20 0.47 -9.09
C TYR A 69 -2.03 1.21 -7.77
N SER A 70 -2.99 2.08 -7.45
CA SER A 70 -2.94 3.01 -6.34
C SER A 70 -4.23 3.01 -5.54
N ILE A 71 -4.14 3.31 -4.25
CA ILE A 71 -5.29 3.47 -3.36
C ILE A 71 -5.33 4.87 -2.77
N SER A 72 -6.52 5.44 -2.68
CA SER A 72 -6.74 6.73 -2.03
C SER A 72 -7.15 6.54 -0.58
N GLY A 73 -6.72 7.45 0.28
CA GLY A 73 -7.12 7.50 1.67
C GLY A 73 -6.87 8.86 2.28
N PHE A 74 -7.03 8.94 3.60
CA PHE A 74 -6.63 10.10 4.36
C PHE A 74 -5.72 9.69 5.53
N ILE A 75 -4.82 10.60 5.87
CA ILE A 75 -3.97 10.49 7.05
C ILE A 75 -4.27 11.62 8.01
N LYS A 76 -4.13 11.33 9.30
CA LYS A 76 -3.94 12.34 10.33
C LYS A 76 -2.46 12.38 10.69
N VAL A 77 -1.88 13.56 10.73
CA VAL A 77 -0.45 13.78 10.98
C VAL A 77 -0.18 14.49 12.30
N ASP A 78 1.07 14.55 12.73
CA ASP A 78 1.53 15.31 13.90
C ASP A 78 2.67 16.28 13.57
N GLY A 79 3.23 16.94 14.60
CA GLY A 79 4.30 17.93 14.43
C GLY A 79 5.63 17.38 13.90
N ASN A 80 5.82 16.07 13.88
CA ASN A 80 7.01 15.41 13.32
C ASN A 80 6.84 14.99 11.86
N PHE A 81 5.65 15.21 11.27
CA PHE A 81 5.36 14.83 9.89
C PHE A 81 6.19 15.63 8.88
N ARG A 82 6.70 14.93 7.87
CA ARG A 82 7.47 15.54 6.78
C ARG A 82 6.86 15.17 5.44
N GLU A 83 6.35 16.16 4.71
CA GLU A 83 5.78 15.95 3.36
C GLU A 83 6.78 15.32 2.39
N ALA A 84 8.09 15.59 2.57
CA ALA A 84 9.16 14.99 1.79
C ALA A 84 9.19 13.45 1.88
N ASP A 85 8.77 12.87 3.00
CA ASP A 85 8.75 11.42 3.17
C ASP A 85 7.71 10.78 2.25
N LEU A 86 6.55 11.42 2.06
CA LEU A 86 5.52 10.99 1.10
C LEU A 86 6.00 11.13 -0.34
N VAL A 87 6.62 12.26 -0.68
CA VAL A 87 7.15 12.53 -2.03
C VAL A 87 8.21 11.50 -2.40
N SER A 88 9.09 11.10 -1.46
CA SER A 88 10.12 10.09 -1.70
C SER A 88 9.56 8.70 -2.08
N LEU A 89 8.30 8.44 -1.70
CA LEU A 89 7.58 7.21 -2.01
C LEU A 89 6.65 7.35 -3.22
N ASN A 90 6.70 8.46 -3.97
CA ASN A 90 5.77 8.76 -5.05
C ASN A 90 4.29 8.79 -4.58
N ILE A 91 4.05 9.18 -3.33
CA ILE A 91 2.70 9.33 -2.78
C ILE A 91 2.20 10.73 -3.11
N LYS A 92 1.06 10.81 -3.80
CA LYS A 92 0.45 12.10 -4.15
C LYS A 92 -0.34 12.61 -2.96
N MET A 93 -0.11 13.87 -2.60
CA MET A 93 -0.87 14.58 -1.56
C MET A 93 -2.02 15.35 -2.21
N GLY A 94 -3.20 15.28 -1.62
CA GLY A 94 -4.40 15.99 -2.05
C GLY A 94 -4.76 17.14 -1.12
N SER A 95 -6.06 17.33 -0.90
CA SER A 95 -6.58 18.36 0.01
C SER A 95 -6.11 18.16 1.45
N LYS A 96 -5.86 19.29 2.13
CA LYS A 96 -5.41 19.36 3.53
C LYS A 96 -6.36 20.23 4.33
N ALA A 97 -6.74 19.76 5.51
CA ALA A 97 -7.57 20.47 6.47
C ALA A 97 -7.03 20.22 7.89
N GLY A 98 -6.28 21.20 8.41
CA GLY A 98 -5.57 21.05 9.69
C GLY A 98 -4.56 19.90 9.65
N GLU A 99 -4.67 18.99 10.61
CA GLU A 99 -3.83 17.78 10.72
C GLU A 99 -4.27 16.64 9.78
N ILE A 100 -5.33 16.81 8.98
CA ILE A 100 -5.84 15.76 8.10
C ILE A 100 -5.52 16.10 6.65
N MET A 101 -5.06 15.13 5.88
CA MET A 101 -4.89 15.27 4.44
C MET A 101 -5.25 14.01 3.67
N THR A 102 -5.72 14.20 2.44
CA THR A 102 -5.93 13.10 1.50
C THR A 102 -4.62 12.73 0.81
N ILE A 103 -4.43 11.44 0.55
CA ILE A 103 -3.25 10.91 -0.13
C ILE A 103 -3.64 9.82 -1.12
N ILE A 104 -2.78 9.58 -2.11
CA ILE A 104 -2.87 8.49 -3.07
C ILE A 104 -1.57 7.72 -3.01
N ILE A 105 -1.65 6.46 -2.59
CA ILE A 105 -0.50 5.58 -2.34
C ILE A 105 -0.43 4.51 -3.43
N PRO A 106 0.67 4.40 -4.19
CA PRO A 106 0.93 3.24 -5.03
C PRO A 106 0.99 1.97 -4.18
N LEU A 107 0.29 0.91 -4.58
CA LEU A 107 0.17 -0.33 -3.78
C LEU A 107 1.53 -0.95 -3.43
N GLU A 108 2.49 -0.86 -4.35
CA GLU A 108 3.86 -1.36 -4.14
C GLU A 108 4.64 -0.60 -3.04
N LYS A 109 4.19 0.62 -2.70
CA LYS A 109 4.81 1.48 -1.68
C LYS A 109 4.13 1.37 -0.33
N MET A 110 3.05 0.59 -0.22
CA MET A 110 2.25 0.44 1.01
C MET A 110 3.11 0.00 2.20
N ALA A 111 4.01 -0.98 2.03
CA ALA A 111 4.90 -1.42 3.10
C ALA A 111 5.73 -0.28 3.69
N LYS A 112 6.36 0.53 2.80
CA LYS A 112 7.19 1.66 3.21
C LYS A 112 6.38 2.83 3.77
N PHE A 113 5.16 3.02 3.28
CA PHE A 113 4.24 3.97 3.85
C PHE A 113 3.88 3.66 5.32
N LEU A 114 3.66 2.38 5.65
CA LEU A 114 3.32 1.94 7.02
C LEU A 114 4.47 2.13 8.03
N GLU A 115 5.70 2.31 7.55
CA GLU A 115 6.89 2.58 8.35
C GLU A 115 7.13 4.08 8.61
N LEU A 116 6.34 4.98 8.00
CA LEU A 116 6.56 6.42 8.11
C LEU A 116 6.26 6.98 9.51
N LYS A 117 7.06 7.97 9.91
CA LYS A 117 6.90 8.70 11.16
C LYS A 117 6.03 9.93 10.99
N GLY A 118 5.46 10.40 12.10
CA GLY A 118 4.63 11.61 12.13
C GLY A 118 3.22 11.42 11.56
N ILE A 119 2.84 10.19 11.20
CA ILE A 119 1.45 9.81 10.95
C ILE A 119 0.87 9.30 12.27
N LYS A 120 -0.36 9.71 12.60
CA LYS A 120 -1.13 9.26 13.76
C LYS A 120 -2.21 8.26 13.38
N TYR A 121 -2.81 8.42 12.21
CA TYR A 121 -3.92 7.60 11.75
C TYR A 121 -3.93 7.49 10.23
N PHE A 122 -4.31 6.33 9.70
CA PHE A 122 -4.56 6.12 8.27
C PHE A 122 -5.87 5.36 8.03
N GLU A 123 -6.61 5.84 7.04
CA GLU A 123 -7.80 5.17 6.54
C GLU A 123 -7.90 5.26 5.02
N ILE A 124 -8.13 4.12 4.37
CA ILE A 124 -8.45 4.06 2.95
C ILE A 124 -9.91 4.50 2.70
N ASN A 125 -10.14 5.13 1.55
CA ASN A 125 -11.47 5.55 1.15
C ASN A 125 -12.37 4.34 0.90
N LYS A 126 -13.65 4.48 1.24
CA LYS A 126 -14.68 3.48 0.94
C LYS A 126 -15.42 3.87 -0.33
N LYS A 127 -15.78 2.87 -1.14
CA LYS A 127 -16.70 3.07 -2.27
C LYS A 127 -18.03 3.61 -1.72
N ALA A 128 -18.43 4.78 -2.19
CA ALA A 128 -19.73 5.35 -1.83
C ALA A 128 -20.84 4.56 -2.53
N SER A 129 -21.75 3.96 -1.78
CA SER A 129 -22.98 3.38 -2.33
C SER A 129 -24.09 4.41 -2.23
N ILE A 130 -24.48 5.03 -3.34
CA ILE A 130 -25.68 5.86 -3.38
C ILE A 130 -26.87 4.89 -3.42
N LYS A 131 -27.64 4.86 -2.33
CA LYS A 131 -28.95 4.19 -2.34
C LYS A 131 -29.94 5.17 -2.98
N THR A 132 -30.27 4.96 -4.25
CA THR A 132 -31.42 5.61 -4.88
C THR A 132 -32.68 5.07 -4.21
N LYS A 133 -33.50 5.96 -3.64
CA LYS A 133 -34.83 5.63 -3.12
C LYS A 133 -35.83 5.58 -4.25
#